data_AF-A0A8C8IS35-F1
#
_entry.id   AF-A0A8C8IS35-F1
#
_cell.length_a   1.000
_cell.length_b   1.000
_cell.length_c   1.000
_cell.angle_alpha   90.00
_cell.angle_beta   90.00
_cell.angle_gamma   90.00
#
_symmetry.space_group_name_H-M   'P 1'
#
loop_
_entity.id
_entity.type
_entity.pdbx_description
1 polymer ?
#
loop_
_entity_poly.entity_id
_entity_poly.type
_entity_poly.pdbx_seq_one_letter_code
_entity_poly.pdbx_strand_id
1 'polypeptide(L)' 'MAIITCRVQYLEDSDPFVCTNFPEPRRPPPYDLDENIALIEQIAGVHKLLRHR' A
#
# COMPACT_ATOMS: atom_id res chain seq x y z
N MET A 1 -5.70 14.77 -14.84
CA MET A 1 -6.02 13.88 -13.72
C MET A 1 -6.82 12.69 -14.22
N ALA A 2 -6.11 11.67 -14.64
CA ALA A 2 -6.53 10.30 -14.55
C ALA A 2 -6.12 9.78 -13.17
N ILE A 3 -7.14 9.40 -12.41
CA ILE A 3 -6.99 8.71 -11.14
C ILE A 3 -7.04 7.21 -11.44
N ILE A 4 -6.13 6.45 -10.84
CA ILE A 4 -6.09 4.99 -10.92
C ILE A 4 -6.46 4.45 -9.54
N THR A 5 -7.67 3.89 -9.42
CA THR A 5 -8.11 3.20 -8.21
C THR A 5 -7.47 1.81 -8.15
N CYS A 6 -6.56 1.61 -7.21
CA CYS A 6 -5.87 0.35 -6.95
C CYS A 6 -6.33 -0.30 -5.65
N ARG A 7 -5.93 -1.54 -5.42
CA ARG A 7 -6.06 -2.25 -4.14
C ARG A 7 -4.68 -2.38 -3.51
N VAL A 8 -4.53 -2.02 -2.25
CA VAL A 8 -3.24 -1.97 -1.55
C VAL A 8 -3.18 -2.92 -0.36
N GLN A 9 -2.00 -3.46 -0.10
CA GLN A 9 -1.64 -4.30 1.05
C GLN A 9 -0.17 -4.02 1.41
N TYR A 10 0.28 -4.40 2.60
CA TYR A 10 1.70 -4.50 2.93
C TYR A 10 2.12 -5.96 3.10
N LEU A 11 3.41 -6.21 2.97
CA LEU A 11 4.07 -7.44 3.42
C LEU A 11 5.07 -7.03 4.49
N GLU A 12 5.20 -7.81 5.57
CA GLU A 12 6.29 -7.62 6.53
C GLU A 12 7.45 -8.52 6.12
N ASP A 13 8.39 -7.95 5.37
CA ASP A 13 9.65 -8.57 4.91
C ASP A 13 10.91 -7.89 5.47
N SER A 14 10.75 -6.98 6.44
CA SER A 14 11.84 -6.20 7.06
C SER A 14 12.97 -7.04 7.68
N ASP A 15 12.66 -8.25 8.17
CA ASP A 15 13.63 -9.22 8.68
C ASP A 15 13.54 -10.51 7.83
N PRO A 16 14.60 -10.88 7.08
CA PRO A 16 14.59 -12.03 6.16
C PRO A 16 14.45 -13.39 6.86
N PHE A 17 14.61 -13.46 8.19
CA PHE A 17 14.40 -14.66 8.99
C PHE A 17 13.02 -14.70 9.66
N VAL A 18 12.30 -13.58 9.69
CA VAL A 18 10.98 -13.42 10.32
C VAL A 18 9.97 -12.80 9.33
N CYS A 19 10.07 -13.15 8.05
CA CYS A 19 9.11 -12.71 7.03
C CYS A 19 7.72 -13.33 7.22
N THR A 20 6.70 -12.53 6.96
CA THR A 20 5.36 -13.04 6.61
C THR A 20 5.31 -13.42 5.12
N ASN A 21 4.54 -14.44 4.76
CA ASN A 21 4.30 -14.82 3.35
C ASN A 21 2.93 -14.38 2.83
N PHE A 22 2.10 -13.79 3.69
CA PHE A 22 0.74 -13.39 3.37
C PHE A 22 0.60 -11.87 3.56
N PRO A 23 0.29 -11.11 2.49
CA PRO A 23 0.15 -9.67 2.61
C PRO A 23 -1.11 -9.30 3.40
N GLU A 24 -1.02 -8.24 4.20
CA GLU A 24 -2.07 -7.77 5.09
C GLU A 24 -2.60 -6.38 4.68
N PRO A 25 -3.89 -6.06 4.92
CA PRO A 25 -4.93 -6.95 5.45
C PRO A 25 -5.46 -7.92 4.37
N ARG A 26 -6.05 -9.05 4.79
CA ARG A 26 -6.63 -10.08 3.87
C ARG A 26 -7.67 -9.56 2.87
N ARG A 27 -8.28 -8.41 3.14
CA ARG A 27 -9.18 -7.70 2.21
C ARG A 27 -8.53 -6.36 1.87
N PRO A 28 -7.82 -6.25 0.73
CA PRO A 28 -7.13 -5.03 0.34
C PRO A 28 -8.10 -3.85 0.29
N PRO A 29 -7.87 -2.75 1.05
CA PRO A 29 -8.63 -1.52 0.86
C PRO A 29 -8.33 -0.90 -0.52
N PRO A 30 -9.30 -0.19 -1.12
CA PRO A 30 -9.04 0.64 -2.29
C PRO A 30 -8.22 1.87 -1.91
N TYR A 31 -7.38 2.35 -2.84
CA TYR A 31 -6.64 3.59 -2.76
C TYR A 31 -6.52 4.21 -4.15
N ASP A 32 -6.66 5.53 -4.24
CA ASP A 32 -6.61 6.29 -5.49
C ASP A 32 -5.23 6.92 -5.69
N LEU A 33 -4.58 6.62 -6.82
CA LEU A 33 -3.29 7.20 -7.23
C LEU A 33 -3.50 8.17 -8.40
N ASP A 34 -2.85 9.33 -8.39
CA ASP A 34 -2.87 10.26 -9.53
C ASP A 34 -1.75 9.95 -10.54
N GLU A 35 -2.10 9.88 -11.85
CA GLU A 35 -1.18 9.68 -13.00
C GLU A 35 -0.02 10.69 -13.03
N ASN A 36 -0.24 11.91 -12.54
CA ASN A 36 0.62 13.08 -12.75
C ASN A 36 1.57 13.31 -11.58
N ILE A 37 1.41 12.58 -10.46
CA ILE A 37 2.16 12.78 -9.22
C ILE A 37 3.09 11.58 -9.01
N ALA A 38 4.37 11.84 -8.73
CA ALA A 38 5.34 10.77 -8.48
C ALA A 38 4.91 9.90 -7.28
N LEU A 39 5.07 8.57 -7.40
CA LEU A 39 4.62 7.62 -6.37
C LEU A 39 5.25 7.87 -4.99
N ILE A 40 6.47 8.42 -4.93
CA ILE A 40 7.15 8.77 -3.68
C ILE A 40 6.41 9.84 -2.87
N GLU A 41 5.70 10.76 -3.54
CA GLU A 41 4.86 11.77 -2.89
C GLU A 41 3.53 11.19 -2.37
N GLN A 42 3.12 10.02 -2.90
CA GLN A 42 1.83 9.37 -2.61
C GLN A 42 1.95 8.18 -1.62
N ILE A 43 3.13 7.55 -1.53
CA ILE A 43 3.33 6.31 -0.76
C ILE A 43 3.10 6.46 0.75
N ALA A 44 3.34 7.66 1.30
CA ALA A 44 3.05 7.95 2.70
C ALA A 44 1.54 7.85 3.02
N GLY A 45 0.67 8.17 2.05
CA GLY A 45 -0.78 8.00 2.17
C GLY A 45 -1.19 6.52 2.18
N VAL A 46 -0.59 5.72 1.30
CA VAL A 46 -0.78 4.25 1.24
C VAL A 46 -0.35 3.58 2.55
N HIS A 47 0.85 3.90 3.05
CA HIS A 47 1.38 3.38 4.31
C HIS A 47 0.52 3.82 5.52
N LYS A 48 0.01 5.05 5.53
CA LYS A 48 -0.92 5.51 6.56
C LYS A 48 -2.23 4.71 6.53
N LEU A 49 -2.83 4.48 5.36
CA LEU A 49 -4.05 3.68 5.21
C LEU A 49 -3.85 2.26 5.76
N LEU A 50 -2.73 1.62 5.42
CA LEU A 50 -2.43 0.23 5.80
C LEU A 50 -2.11 0.05 7.29
N ARG A 51 -1.66 1.10 7.99
CA ARG A 51 -1.41 1.05 9.45
C ARG A 51 -2.62 1.37 10.34
N HIS A 52 -3.77 1.75 9.76
CA HIS A 52 -4.97 2.18 10.50
C HIS A 52 -6.17 1.24 10.31
N ARG A 53 -5.98 0.05 9.74
CA ARG A 53 -7.04 -0.94 9.46
C ARG A 53 -6.57 -2.38 9.62
#